data_AF-A0A940SNS8-F1
#
_entry.id   AF-A0A940SNS8-F1
#
_cell.length_a   1.000
_cell.length_b   1.000
_cell.length_c   1.000
_cell.angle_alpha   90.00
_cell.angle_beta   90.00
_cell.angle_gamma   90.00
#
_symmetry.space_group_name_H-M   'P 1'
#
loop_
_entity.id
_entity.type
_entity.pdbx_description
1 polymer ?
#
loop_
_entity_poly.entity_id
_entity_poly.type
_entity_poly.pdbx_seq_one_letter_code
_entity_poly.pdbx_strand_id
1 'polypeptide(L)' 'MEQLLDRTTYRQIKQMDKDTMQRFIQDVYESGKQKAESNVVDYDALRADLAQISGIGEKRLNEIMTVIEKHLPGSDASEL' A
#
# COMPACT_ATOMS: atom_id res chain seq x y z
N MET A 1 -3.04 -15.66 -20.69
CA MET A 1 -3.18 -14.25 -20.26
C MET A 1 -4.62 -14.06 -19.84
N GLU A 2 -4.84 -13.81 -18.56
CA GLU A 2 -6.16 -13.43 -18.05
C GLU A 2 -6.52 -12.07 -18.65
N GLN A 3 -7.65 -11.99 -19.37
CA GLN A 3 -8.09 -10.71 -19.92
C GLN A 3 -8.63 -9.85 -18.78
N LEU A 4 -7.84 -8.84 -18.41
CA LEU A 4 -8.17 -7.90 -17.34
C LEU A 4 -9.42 -7.05 -17.65
N LEU A 5 -9.76 -6.91 -18.93
CA LEU A 5 -10.93 -6.18 -19.40
C LEU A 5 -11.79 -7.09 -20.27
N ASP A 6 -13.01 -7.38 -19.80
CA ASP A 6 -14.00 -8.03 -20.64
C ASP A 6 -14.52 -7.07 -21.74
N ARG A 7 -15.22 -7.63 -22.74
CA ARG A 7 -15.71 -6.88 -23.89
C ARG A 7 -16.72 -5.78 -23.52
N THR A 8 -17.48 -5.95 -22.46
CA THR A 8 -18.48 -4.99 -21.97
C THR A 8 -17.77 -3.81 -21.33
N THR A 9 -16.85 -4.09 -20.41
CA THR A 9 -16.04 -3.08 -19.71
C THR A 9 -15.22 -2.24 -20.71
N TYR A 10 -14.61 -2.88 -21.71
CA TYR A 10 -13.90 -2.16 -22.77
C TYR A 10 -14.79 -1.20 -23.57
N ARG A 11 -16.01 -1.62 -23.92
CA ARG A 11 -16.95 -0.73 -24.64
C ARG A 11 -17.37 0.46 -23.79
N GLN A 12 -17.61 0.25 -22.50
CA GLN A 12 -18.01 1.32 -21.58
C GLN A 12 -16.91 2.39 -21.48
N ILE A 13 -15.65 1.97 -21.29
CA ILE A 13 -14.50 2.89 -21.24
C ILE A 13 -14.38 3.66 -22.57
N LYS A 14 -14.52 2.97 -23.71
CA LYS A 14 -14.43 3.60 -25.03
C LYS A 14 -15.53 4.64 -25.31
N GLN A 15 -16.69 4.51 -24.69
CA GLN A 15 -17.84 5.40 -24.91
C GLN A 15 -17.80 6.67 -24.04
N MET A 16 -16.86 6.77 -23.10
CA MET A 16 -16.73 7.93 -22.21
C MET A 16 -16.41 9.21 -23.01
N ASP A 17 -17.07 10.30 -22.63
CA ASP A 17 -16.68 11.64 -23.06
C ASP A 17 -15.39 12.10 -22.34
N LYS A 18 -14.86 13.24 -22.76
CA LYS A 18 -13.59 13.78 -22.25
C LYS A 18 -13.61 13.99 -20.73
N ASP A 19 -14.70 14.55 -20.20
CA ASP A 19 -14.80 14.89 -18.77
C ASP A 19 -14.93 13.63 -17.91
N THR A 20 -15.69 12.65 -18.39
CA THR A 20 -15.85 11.34 -17.74
C THR A 20 -14.54 10.56 -17.76
N MET A 21 -13.83 10.55 -18.88
CA MET A 21 -12.53 9.90 -19.01
C MET A 21 -11.49 10.54 -18.08
N GLN A 22 -11.48 11.87 -17.97
CA GLN A 22 -10.54 12.58 -17.09
C GLN A 22 -10.75 12.18 -15.63
N ARG A 23 -12.00 12.12 -15.16
CA ARG A 23 -12.32 11.66 -13.80
C ARG A 23 -11.93 10.20 -13.60
N PHE A 24 -12.26 9.33 -14.55
CA PHE A 24 -11.90 7.91 -14.48
C PHE A 24 -10.39 7.70 -14.33
N ILE A 25 -9.56 8.40 -15.10
CA ILE A 25 -8.10 8.32 -15.00
C ILE A 25 -7.62 8.81 -13.62
N GLN A 26 -8.21 9.90 -13.13
CA GLN A 26 -7.87 10.44 -11.82
C GLN A 26 -8.23 9.46 -10.69
N ASP A 27 -9.40 8.84 -10.75
CA ASP A 27 -9.84 7.84 -9.77
C ASP A 27 -8.95 6.59 -9.80
N VAL A 28 -8.54 6.14 -11.00
CA VAL A 28 -7.60 5.02 -11.14
C VAL A 28 -6.23 5.37 -10.54
N TYR A 29 -5.75 6.59 -10.77
CA TYR A 29 -4.49 7.06 -10.20
C TYR A 29 -4.57 7.17 -8.66
N GLU A 30 -5.62 7.79 -8.14
CA GLU A 30 -5.82 7.96 -6.69
C GLU A 30 -6.01 6.62 -5.99
N SER A 31 -6.76 5.68 -6.57
CA SER A 31 -6.91 4.33 -6.00
C SER A 31 -5.60 3.55 -6.01
N GLY A 32 -4.80 3.67 -7.08
CA GLY A 32 -3.46 3.08 -7.15
C GLY A 32 -2.51 3.67 -6.12
N LYS A 33 -2.51 5.01 -5.98
CA LYS A 33 -1.72 5.75 -5.00
C LYS A 33 -2.12 5.38 -3.57
N GLN A 34 -3.40 5.38 -3.25
CA GLN A 34 -3.91 5.02 -1.93
C GLN A 34 -3.52 3.58 -1.56
N LYS A 35 -3.59 2.66 -2.53
CA LYS A 35 -3.18 1.26 -2.31
C LYS A 35 -1.67 1.12 -2.12
N ALA A 36 -0.86 1.98 -2.74
CA ALA A 36 0.58 2.02 -2.51
C ALA A 36 0.91 2.64 -1.15
N GLU A 37 0.28 3.76 -0.79
CA GLU A 37 0.45 4.45 0.49
C GLU A 37 -0.05 3.62 1.68
N SER A 38 -1.14 2.85 1.51
CA SER A 38 -1.66 1.96 2.56
C SER A 38 -0.72 0.81 2.93
N ASN A 39 0.29 0.52 2.09
CA ASN A 39 1.26 -0.54 2.32
C ASN A 39 2.56 -0.01 2.97
N VAL A 40 2.69 1.30 3.17
CA VAL A 40 3.88 1.87 3.81
C VAL A 40 3.63 1.93 5.30
N VAL A 41 4.17 0.96 6.03
CA VAL A 41 4.23 0.99 7.49
C VAL A 41 5.39 1.89 7.89
N ASP A 42 5.10 2.92 8.69
CA ASP A 42 6.12 3.74 9.34
C ASP A 42 6.74 2.95 10.50
N TYR A 43 7.91 2.37 10.27
CA TYR A 43 8.62 1.55 11.24
C TYR A 43 9.13 2.35 12.45
N ASP A 44 9.41 3.64 12.29
CA ASP A 44 9.88 4.49 13.39
C ASP A 44 8.73 4.81 14.33
N ALA A 45 7.56 5.18 13.79
CA ALA A 45 6.34 5.38 14.58
C ALA A 45 5.92 4.08 15.29
N LEU A 46 5.93 2.95 14.57
CA LEU A 46 5.60 1.64 15.14
C LEU A 46 6.54 1.27 16.30
N ARG A 47 7.85 1.50 16.14
CA ARG A 47 8.83 1.25 17.19
C ARG A 47 8.61 2.16 18.40
N ALA A 48 8.30 3.43 18.18
CA ALA A 48 8.03 4.38 19.25
C ALA A 48 6.79 3.96 20.07
N ASP A 49 5.71 3.58 19.40
CA ASP A 49 4.48 3.12 20.06
C ASP A 49 4.71 1.83 20.86
N LEU A 50 5.44 0.86 20.29
CA LEU A 50 5.79 -0.38 20.98
C LEU A 50 6.70 -0.15 22.20
N ALA A 51 7.60 0.82 22.13
CA ALA A 51 8.49 1.17 23.24
C ALA A 51 7.74 1.77 24.45
N GLN A 52 6.55 2.36 24.23
CA GLN A 52 5.72 2.89 25.31
C GLN A 52 4.94 1.82 26.07
N ILE A 53 4.90 0.58 25.57
CA ILE A 53 4.18 -0.51 26.24
C ILE A 53 4.96 -0.97 27.47
N SER A 54 4.33 -0.84 28.63
CA SER A 54 4.89 -1.29 29.91
C SER A 54 5.29 -2.77 29.86
N GLY A 55 6.55 -3.06 30.23
CA GLY A 55 7.10 -4.42 30.23
C GLY A 55 7.85 -4.81 28.95
N ILE A 56 7.84 -3.97 27.91
CA ILE A 56 8.69 -4.14 26.73
C ILE A 56 9.98 -3.34 26.91
N GLY A 57 11.03 -4.02 27.34
CA GLY A 57 12.39 -3.47 27.32
C GLY A 57 13.01 -3.51 25.93
N GLU A 58 14.10 -2.78 25.72
CA GLU A 58 14.78 -2.62 24.42
C GLU A 58 15.11 -3.95 23.73
N LYS A 59 15.58 -4.95 24.49
CA LYS A 59 15.85 -6.29 23.93
C LYS A 59 14.61 -6.94 23.33
N ARG A 60 13.47 -6.88 24.04
CA ARG A 60 12.21 -7.46 23.58
C ARG A 60 11.63 -6.66 22.41
N LEU A 61 11.76 -5.33 22.46
CA LEU A 61 11.36 -4.44 21.36
C LEU A 61 12.09 -4.81 20.07
N ASN A 62 13.41 -5.01 20.13
CA ASN A 62 14.21 -5.41 18.97
C ASN A 62 13.77 -6.78 18.41
N GLU A 63 13.56 -7.77 19.27
CA GLU A 63 13.03 -9.09 18.86
C GLU A 63 11.67 -8.97 18.16
N ILE A 64 10.77 -8.12 18.67
CA ILE A 64 9.44 -7.89 18.10
C ILE A 64 9.55 -7.21 16.73
N MET A 65 10.36 -6.17 16.60
CA MET A 65 10.54 -5.45 15.32
C MET A 65 11.09 -6.39 14.23
N THR A 66 12.06 -7.25 14.56
CA THR A 66 12.58 -8.26 13.60
C THR A 66 11.51 -9.24 13.13
N VAL A 67 10.60 -9.67 14.02
CA VAL A 67 9.49 -10.55 13.62
C VAL A 67 8.52 -9.80 12.71
N ILE A 68 8.23 -8.53 13.00
CA ILE A 68 7.33 -7.69 12.21
C ILE A 68 7.89 -7.46 10.80
N GLU A 69 9.17 -7.10 10.68
CA GLU A 69 9.88 -6.92 9.39
C GLU A 69 9.79 -8.18 8.52
N LYS A 70 9.87 -9.38 9.11
CA LYS A 70 9.75 -10.64 8.38
C LYS A 70 8.37 -10.88 7.76
N HIS A 71 7.32 -10.26 8.30
CA HIS A 71 5.93 -10.52 7.94
C HIS A 71 5.25 -9.36 7.21
N LEU A 72 5.84 -8.17 7.16
CA LEU A 72 5.30 -7.04 6.43
C LEU A 72 5.90 -6.92 5.02
N PRO A 73 5.06 -6.86 3.97
CA PRO A 73 5.53 -6.63 2.60
C PRO A 73 5.98 -5.17 2.47
N GLY A 74 7.29 -4.93 2.54
CA GLY A 74 7.86 -3.58 2.40
C GLY A 74 9.24 -3.37 3.00
N SER A 75 9.89 -4.37 3.60
CA SER A 75 11.25 -4.22 4.14
C SER A 75 12.33 -4.15 3.05
N ASP A 76 12.00 -4.46 1.79
CA ASP A 76 12.90 -4.24 0.66
C ASP A 76 12.75 -2.79 0.18
N ALA A 77 13.17 -1.85 1.04
CA ALA A 77 13.58 -0.51 0.61
C ALA A 77 14.97 -0.57 -0.06
N SER A 78 15.20 -1.57 -0.92
CA SER A 78 16.32 -1.57 -1.86
C SER A 78 15.75 -1.82 -3.25
N GLU A 79 15.56 -0.73 -3.98
CA GLU A 79 15.77 -0.58 -5.43
C GLU A 79 14.92 0.60 -5.94
N LEU A 80 15.45 1.81 -5.74
CA LEU A 80 15.45 2.87 -6.75
C LEU A 80 16.81 3.59 -6.70
#